data_AF-A0AAU9HBF7-F1
#
_entry.id   AF-A0AAU9HBF7-F1
#
_cell.length_a   1.000
_cell.length_b   1.000
_cell.length_c   1.000
_cell.angle_alpha   90.00
_cell.angle_beta   90.00
_cell.angle_gamma   90.00
#
_symmetry.space_group_name_H-M   'P 1'
#
loop_
_entity.id
_entity.type
_entity.pdbx_description
1 polymer ?
#
loop_
_entity_poly.entity_id
_entity_poly.type
_entity_poly.pdbx_seq_one_letter_code
_entity_poly.pdbx_strand_id
1 'polypeptide(L)'
;MQLLTSFKVAYYQTPYLSVAKYTIRKLYNYQQFITAYKNLLRSEGVTNSNRSVSTKNITGEILSKDALGVTGDKVWIFVKSGKGLSTVQMINMIGINASWHNEEGDVDNKTPYAQENLTVRLSLSGKTAQEAVKIADQLYMMSPDDWATFDYEKGTSKA
;
A
#
# COMPACT_ATOMS: atom_id res chain seq x y z
N MET A 1 -14.18 24.42 16.41
CA MET A 1 -14.18 23.18 15.60
C MET A 1 -13.59 23.53 14.24
N GLN A 2 -12.34 23.18 13.99
CA GLN A 2 -11.68 23.52 12.72
C GLN A 2 -12.15 22.52 11.66
N LEU A 3 -12.89 22.99 10.65
CA LEU A 3 -13.27 22.16 9.50
C LEU A 3 -11.97 21.82 8.76
N LEU A 4 -11.63 20.53 8.70
CA LEU A 4 -10.65 20.06 7.73
C LEU A 4 -11.33 20.13 6.36
N THR A 5 -10.81 20.98 5.47
CA THR A 5 -11.31 21.10 4.09
C THR A 5 -10.60 20.07 3.23
N SER A 6 -11.35 19.16 2.62
CA SER A 6 -10.85 18.32 1.52
C SER A 6 -11.11 19.04 0.21
N PHE A 7 -10.09 19.18 -0.64
CA PHE A 7 -10.22 19.88 -1.91
C PHE A 7 -10.85 18.96 -2.96
N LYS A 8 -12.07 19.29 -3.40
CA LYS A 8 -12.75 18.58 -4.52
C LYS A 8 -12.44 19.23 -5.88
N VAL A 9 -12.18 20.53 -5.89
CA VAL A 9 -11.97 21.33 -7.11
C VAL A 9 -10.79 22.27 -6.93
N ALA A 10 -10.31 22.85 -8.04
CA ALA A 10 -9.21 23.81 -8.02
C ALA A 10 -9.51 25.09 -7.21
N TYR A 11 -10.78 25.47 -7.05
CA TYR A 11 -11.17 26.60 -6.21
C TYR A 11 -11.37 26.16 -4.75
N TYR A 12 -10.36 26.44 -3.92
CA TYR A 12 -10.22 25.90 -2.56
C TYR A 12 -11.31 26.34 -1.58
N GLN A 13 -12.03 27.42 -1.90
CA GLN A 13 -13.11 27.94 -1.05
C GLN A 13 -14.47 27.31 -1.34
N THR A 14 -14.60 26.33 -2.25
CA THR A 14 -15.89 25.64 -2.47
C THR A 14 -16.03 24.39 -1.59
N PRO A 15 -16.79 24.42 -0.48
CA PRO A 15 -17.14 23.21 0.24
C PRO A 15 -18.29 22.49 -0.47
N TYR A 16 -18.00 21.39 -1.16
CA TYR A 16 -19.02 20.52 -1.78
C TYR A 16 -19.45 19.35 -0.89
N LEU A 17 -18.58 18.93 0.03
CA LEU A 17 -18.79 17.76 0.89
C LEU A 17 -18.21 18.06 2.27
N SER A 18 -18.82 17.47 3.31
CA SER A 18 -18.28 17.50 4.66
C SER A 18 -17.31 16.34 4.89
N VAL A 19 -16.29 16.54 5.72
CA VAL A 19 -15.34 15.47 6.06
C VAL A 19 -15.82 14.77 7.32
N ALA A 20 -16.16 13.49 7.21
CA ALA A 20 -16.59 12.67 8.33
C ALA A 20 -15.46 12.47 9.36
N LYS A 21 -15.82 12.30 10.65
CA LYS A 21 -14.84 12.11 11.74
C LYS A 21 -13.92 10.91 11.52
N TYR A 22 -14.45 9.79 11.00
CA TYR A 22 -13.64 8.62 10.70
C TYR A 22 -12.62 8.91 9.58
N THR A 23 -13.00 9.71 8.57
CA THR A 23 -12.11 10.14 7.49
C THR A 23 -10.99 11.02 8.02
N ILE A 24 -11.29 11.94 8.95
CA ILE A 24 -10.27 12.76 9.62
C ILE A 24 -9.25 11.89 10.36
N ARG A 25 -9.71 10.90 11.13
CA ARG A 25 -8.82 9.97 11.84
C ARG A 25 -7.91 9.21 10.86
N LYS A 26 -8.47 8.64 9.80
CA LYS A 26 -7.69 7.93 8.78
C LYS A 26 -6.68 8.86 8.09
N LEU A 27 -7.08 10.08 7.74
CA LEU A 27 -6.16 11.08 7.16
C LEU A 27 -5.00 11.38 8.11
N TYR A 28 -5.26 11.53 9.41
CA TYR A 28 -4.20 11.68 10.41
C TYR A 28 -3.23 10.49 10.39
N ASN A 29 -3.75 9.25 10.40
CA ASN A 29 -2.92 8.06 10.35
C ASN A 29 -2.04 8.02 9.09
N TYR A 30 -2.61 8.30 7.93
CA TYR A 30 -1.86 8.35 6.68
C TYR A 30 -0.75 9.41 6.71
N GLN A 31 -0.99 10.60 7.27
CA GLN A 31 0.05 11.63 7.40
C GLN A 31 1.19 11.19 8.33
N GLN A 32 0.86 10.52 9.44
CA GLN A 32 1.88 9.98 10.35
C GLN A 32 2.71 8.90 9.68
N PHE A 33 2.08 7.97 8.96
CA PHE A 33 2.76 6.92 8.20
C PHE A 33 3.71 7.49 7.13
N ILE A 34 3.24 8.43 6.31
CA ILE A 34 4.05 9.06 5.26
C ILE A 34 5.24 9.82 5.84
N THR A 35 5.08 10.38 7.04
CA THR A 35 6.14 11.10 7.74
C THR A 35 7.17 10.14 8.34
N ALA A 36 6.72 9.16 9.13
CA ALA A 36 7.58 8.18 9.79
C ALA A 36 8.40 7.37 8.79
N TYR A 37 7.78 6.92 7.70
CA TYR A 37 8.40 6.06 6.70
C TYR A 37 8.87 6.81 5.45
N LYS A 38 8.99 8.14 5.53
CA LYS A 38 9.48 9.01 4.43
C LYS A 38 10.75 8.46 3.76
N ASN A 39 11.68 7.93 4.56
CA ASN A 39 12.95 7.43 4.07
C ASN A 39 12.80 6.24 3.12
N LEU A 40 11.81 5.38 3.36
CA LEU A 40 11.48 4.22 2.54
C LEU A 40 10.64 4.61 1.32
N LEU A 41 9.80 5.64 1.44
CA LEU A 41 8.86 6.03 0.40
C LEU A 41 9.48 6.94 -0.68
N ARG A 42 10.33 7.89 -0.27
CA ARG A 42 10.75 9.01 -1.14
C ARG A 42 12.08 9.67 -0.77
N SER A 43 12.98 9.01 -0.04
CA SER A 43 14.33 9.58 0.12
C SER A 43 15.13 9.45 -1.17
N GLU A 44 16.16 10.28 -1.30
CA GLU A 44 17.12 10.19 -2.40
C GLU A 44 17.66 8.76 -2.54
N GLY A 45 17.69 8.26 -3.78
CA GLY A 45 18.14 6.90 -4.10
C GLY A 45 17.08 5.80 -3.98
N VAL A 46 15.84 6.12 -3.57
CA VAL A 46 14.71 5.19 -3.65
C VAL A 46 14.11 5.23 -5.06
N THR A 47 14.18 4.11 -5.77
CA THR A 47 13.65 3.98 -7.14
C THR A 47 12.79 2.73 -7.29
N ASN A 48 12.00 2.68 -8.37
CA ASN A 48 11.26 1.47 -8.73
C ASN A 48 12.26 0.36 -9.10
N SER A 49 11.94 -0.87 -8.70
CA SER A 49 12.75 -2.05 -8.96
C SER A 49 12.02 -2.99 -9.91
N ASN A 50 12.75 -3.57 -10.86
CA ASN A 50 12.22 -4.56 -11.81
C ASN A 50 12.14 -5.98 -11.21
N ARG A 51 12.28 -6.13 -9.89
CA ARG A 51 12.14 -7.42 -9.23
C ARG A 51 10.72 -7.93 -9.38
N SER A 52 10.59 -9.19 -9.80
CA SER A 52 9.30 -9.86 -9.87
C SER A 52 8.73 -10.05 -8.47
N VAL A 53 7.46 -9.69 -8.32
CA VAL A 53 6.70 -9.83 -7.08
C VAL A 53 5.28 -10.26 -7.40
N SER A 54 4.71 -11.14 -6.57
CA SER A 54 3.32 -11.56 -6.68
C SER A 54 2.69 -11.79 -5.32
N THR A 55 1.37 -11.72 -5.26
CA THR A 55 0.59 -12.06 -4.06
C THR A 55 -0.53 -13.02 -4.39
N LYS A 56 -0.78 -13.94 -3.47
CA LYS A 56 -1.90 -14.89 -3.55
C LYS A 56 -2.64 -14.98 -2.23
N ASN A 57 -3.92 -15.31 -2.29
CA ASN A 57 -4.72 -15.60 -1.11
C ASN A 57 -4.54 -17.07 -0.67
N ILE A 58 -5.27 -17.45 0.39
CA ILE A 58 -5.23 -18.80 0.97
C ILE A 58 -5.75 -19.89 0.02
N THR A 59 -6.63 -19.55 -0.93
CA THR A 59 -7.15 -20.50 -1.93
C THR A 59 -6.17 -20.70 -3.09
N GLY A 60 -5.09 -19.92 -3.14
CA GLY A 60 -4.07 -19.99 -4.18
C GLY A 60 -4.32 -19.07 -5.38
N GLU A 61 -5.41 -18.28 -5.36
CA GLU A 61 -5.67 -17.27 -6.40
C GLU A 61 -4.60 -16.18 -6.37
N ILE A 62 -4.01 -15.90 -7.53
CA ILE A 62 -3.09 -14.79 -7.70
C ILE A 62 -3.90 -13.49 -7.80
N LEU A 63 -3.73 -12.62 -6.80
CA LEU A 63 -4.42 -11.33 -6.74
C LEU A 63 -3.66 -10.21 -7.46
N SER A 64 -2.36 -10.39 -7.74
CA SER A 64 -1.50 -9.44 -8.44
C SER A 64 -1.57 -9.61 -9.95
N LYS A 65 -2.69 -9.21 -10.56
CA LYS A 65 -2.99 -9.46 -11.98
C LYS A 65 -2.32 -8.47 -12.96
N ASP A 66 -1.88 -7.29 -12.51
CA ASP A 66 -1.22 -6.26 -13.33
C ASP A 66 -0.26 -5.38 -12.50
N ALA A 67 0.83 -4.91 -13.14
CA ALA A 67 1.90 -4.11 -12.56
C ALA A 67 1.64 -2.59 -12.61
N LEU A 68 0.80 -2.09 -13.52
CA LEU A 68 0.65 -0.65 -13.78
C LEU A 68 -0.42 0.04 -12.92
N GLY A 69 -1.23 -0.71 -12.17
CA GLY A 69 -2.22 -0.14 -11.25
C GLY A 69 -3.40 0.55 -11.93
N VAL A 70 -3.54 0.40 -13.26
CA VAL A 70 -4.57 1.10 -14.06
C VAL A 70 -5.89 0.34 -14.16
N THR A 71 -5.91 -0.94 -13.78
CA THR A 71 -7.12 -1.77 -13.66
C THR A 71 -7.47 -2.06 -12.20
N GLY A 72 -8.77 -2.21 -11.93
CA GLY A 72 -9.30 -2.58 -10.61
C GLY A 72 -9.27 -4.08 -10.34
N ASP A 73 -10.02 -4.48 -9.31
CA ASP A 73 -10.25 -5.87 -8.88
C ASP A 73 -8.97 -6.72 -8.73
N LYS A 74 -7.98 -6.14 -8.03
CA LYS A 74 -6.68 -6.78 -7.81
C LYS A 74 -6.00 -6.24 -6.55
N VAL A 75 -4.92 -6.88 -6.14
CA VAL A 75 -3.93 -6.25 -5.27
C VAL A 75 -2.83 -5.69 -6.15
N TRP A 76 -2.75 -4.37 -6.28
CA TRP A 76 -1.66 -3.73 -7.02
C TRP A 76 -0.38 -3.80 -6.20
N ILE A 77 0.63 -4.48 -6.74
CA ILE A 77 1.87 -4.78 -6.05
C ILE A 77 3.08 -4.37 -6.90
N PHE A 78 4.05 -3.71 -6.27
CA PHE A 78 5.30 -3.31 -6.94
C PHE A 78 6.44 -3.14 -5.94
N VAL A 79 7.67 -3.15 -6.42
CA VAL A 79 8.87 -3.10 -5.57
C VAL A 79 9.58 -1.75 -5.74
N LYS A 80 9.98 -1.15 -4.63
CA LYS A 80 10.98 -0.07 -4.60
C LYS A 80 12.26 -0.58 -3.93
N SER A 81 13.40 -0.08 -4.37
CA SER A 81 14.69 -0.38 -3.75
C SER A 81 15.50 0.90 -3.56
N GLY A 82 16.28 0.97 -2.49
CA GLY A 82 17.15 2.10 -2.19
C GLY A 82 17.89 1.89 -0.87
N LYS A 83 19.13 2.38 -0.79
CA LYS A 83 19.95 2.38 0.45
C LYS A 83 20.04 1.01 1.16
N GLY A 84 20.15 -0.07 0.38
CA GLY A 84 20.27 -1.43 0.90
C GLY A 84 18.96 -2.09 1.34
N LEU A 85 17.82 -1.40 1.19
CA LEU A 85 16.50 -1.91 1.53
C LEU A 85 15.65 -2.09 0.26
N SER A 86 14.70 -3.02 0.33
CA SER A 86 13.65 -3.19 -0.67
C SER A 86 12.30 -3.17 0.03
N THR A 87 11.35 -2.42 -0.53
CA THR A 87 9.97 -2.37 -0.03
C THR A 87 9.04 -2.92 -1.08
N VAL A 88 8.15 -3.83 -0.69
CA VAL A 88 7.01 -4.25 -1.50
C VAL A 88 5.82 -3.37 -1.13
N GLN A 89 5.32 -2.61 -2.09
CA GLN A 89 4.12 -1.79 -1.92
C GLN A 89 2.92 -2.62 -2.32
N MET A 90 1.88 -2.63 -1.49
CA MET A 90 0.65 -3.38 -1.72
C MET A 90 -0.55 -2.46 -1.55
N ILE A 91 -1.34 -2.29 -2.60
CA ILE A 91 -2.54 -1.45 -2.61
C ILE A 91 -3.72 -2.35 -2.93
N ASN A 92 -4.66 -2.45 -2.00
CA ASN A 92 -5.84 -3.28 -2.16
C ASN A 92 -6.87 -2.59 -3.05
N MET A 93 -7.22 -3.22 -4.17
CA MET A 93 -8.24 -2.76 -5.11
C MET A 93 -9.26 -3.87 -5.41
N ILE A 94 -9.30 -4.93 -4.61
CA ILE A 94 -10.23 -6.04 -4.78
C ILE A 94 -11.67 -5.55 -4.61
N GLY A 95 -12.54 -5.83 -5.57
CA GLY A 95 -13.93 -5.38 -5.55
C GLY A 95 -14.17 -3.90 -5.92
N ILE A 96 -13.14 -3.16 -6.33
CA ILE A 96 -13.27 -1.75 -6.75
C ILE A 96 -12.56 -1.48 -8.08
N ASN A 97 -12.94 -0.41 -8.78
CA ASN A 97 -12.22 0.03 -9.97
C ASN A 97 -10.98 0.90 -9.64
N ALA A 98 -10.16 1.20 -10.65
CA ALA A 98 -8.92 1.97 -10.50
C ALA A 98 -9.05 3.50 -10.63
N SER A 99 -10.26 4.02 -10.84
CA SER A 99 -10.48 5.46 -10.91
C SER A 99 -10.15 6.10 -9.56
N TRP A 100 -9.16 7.00 -9.56
CA TRP A 100 -8.62 7.64 -8.37
C TRP A 100 -9.46 8.82 -7.89
N HIS A 101 -10.22 9.47 -8.77
CA HIS A 101 -10.97 10.69 -8.45
C HIS A 101 -12.31 10.41 -7.78
N ASN A 102 -12.95 9.28 -8.12
CA ASN A 102 -14.30 8.91 -7.68
C ASN A 102 -15.38 9.99 -7.92
N GLU A 103 -15.56 10.41 -9.17
CA GLU A 103 -16.56 11.44 -9.53
C GLU A 103 -18.00 11.02 -9.22
N GLU A 104 -18.28 9.71 -9.28
CA GLU A 104 -19.60 9.11 -9.03
C GLU A 104 -19.96 9.03 -7.54
N GLY A 105 -19.01 9.35 -6.64
CA GLY A 105 -19.24 9.39 -5.20
C GLY A 105 -19.61 8.02 -4.63
N ASP A 106 -20.66 7.96 -3.81
CA ASP A 106 -21.07 6.72 -3.12
C ASP A 106 -21.74 5.69 -4.05
N VAL A 107 -22.10 6.08 -5.28
CA VAL A 107 -22.62 5.15 -6.30
C VAL A 107 -21.51 4.18 -6.75
N ASP A 108 -20.27 4.67 -6.84
CA ASP A 108 -19.09 3.87 -7.13
C ASP A 108 -18.31 3.60 -5.84
N ASN A 109 -18.67 2.53 -5.13
CA ASN A 109 -18.04 2.16 -3.87
C ASN A 109 -16.50 2.04 -4.01
N LYS A 110 -15.76 2.77 -3.17
CA LYS A 110 -14.28 2.73 -3.09
C LYS A 110 -13.73 1.94 -1.91
N THR A 111 -14.58 1.20 -1.20
CA THR A 111 -14.12 0.32 -0.12
C THR A 111 -13.77 -1.06 -0.69
N PRO A 112 -12.48 -1.43 -0.76
CA PRO A 112 -12.08 -2.75 -1.26
C PRO A 112 -12.40 -3.86 -0.27
N TYR A 113 -12.55 -5.09 -0.76
CA TYR A 113 -12.74 -6.26 0.10
C TYR A 113 -11.46 -6.57 0.88
N ALA A 114 -11.57 -6.64 2.21
CA ALA A 114 -10.46 -6.99 3.08
C ALA A 114 -9.86 -8.35 2.68
N GLN A 115 -8.54 -8.43 2.73
CA GLN A 115 -7.78 -9.64 2.39
C GLN A 115 -6.99 -10.09 3.62
N GLU A 116 -6.99 -11.39 3.88
CA GLU A 116 -6.31 -11.99 5.02
C GLU A 116 -5.43 -13.15 4.55
N ASN A 117 -4.41 -13.48 5.34
CA ASN A 117 -3.54 -14.63 5.12
C ASN A 117 -2.91 -14.67 3.71
N LEU A 118 -2.50 -13.49 3.23
CA LEU A 118 -1.84 -13.36 1.93
C LEU A 118 -0.43 -13.96 1.96
N THR A 119 -0.07 -14.65 0.88
CA THR A 119 1.32 -15.05 0.62
C THR A 119 1.92 -14.13 -0.42
N VAL A 120 2.97 -13.40 -0.05
CA VAL A 120 3.75 -12.58 -0.98
C VAL A 120 5.01 -13.33 -1.39
N ARG A 121 5.31 -13.36 -2.70
CA ARG A 121 6.53 -13.93 -3.27
C ARG A 121 7.34 -12.82 -3.91
N LEU A 122 8.57 -12.63 -3.45
CA LEU A 122 9.53 -11.67 -4.00
C LEU A 122 10.73 -12.42 -4.56
N SER A 123 11.11 -12.13 -5.81
CA SER A 123 12.32 -12.70 -6.38
C SER A 123 13.58 -12.03 -5.80
N LEU A 124 14.49 -12.86 -5.26
CA LEU A 124 15.82 -12.45 -4.80
C LEU A 124 16.93 -12.83 -5.80
N SER A 125 16.64 -12.79 -7.10
CA SER A 125 17.61 -13.12 -8.16
C SER A 125 18.97 -12.43 -7.92
N GLY A 126 20.04 -13.20 -8.06
CA GLY A 126 21.41 -12.73 -7.83
C GLY A 126 21.85 -12.74 -6.37
N LYS A 127 21.02 -13.25 -5.44
CA LYS A 127 21.40 -13.53 -4.05
C LYS A 127 21.73 -15.01 -3.84
N THR A 128 22.73 -15.26 -3.02
CA THR A 128 23.04 -16.61 -2.54
C THR A 128 21.96 -17.08 -1.56
N ALA A 129 21.85 -18.40 -1.35
CA ALA A 129 20.91 -18.96 -0.37
C ALA A 129 21.15 -18.39 1.05
N GLN A 130 22.42 -18.18 1.44
CA GLN A 130 22.77 -17.61 2.74
C GLN A 130 22.33 -16.15 2.88
N GLU A 131 22.46 -15.35 1.82
CA GLU A 131 21.92 -13.98 1.81
C GLU A 131 20.39 -13.98 1.84
N ALA A 132 19.74 -14.90 1.11
CA ALA A 132 18.28 -15.00 1.09
C ALA A 132 17.70 -15.31 2.48
N VAL A 133 18.32 -16.21 3.25
CA VAL A 133 17.94 -16.50 4.64
C VAL A 133 18.07 -15.26 5.52
N LYS A 134 19.19 -14.52 5.42
CA LYS A 134 19.38 -13.27 6.19
C LYS A 134 18.34 -12.22 5.85
N ILE A 135 17.95 -12.10 4.58
CA ILE A 135 16.91 -11.17 4.13
C ILE A 135 15.55 -11.60 4.67
N ALA A 136 15.24 -12.89 4.63
CA ALA A 136 14.01 -13.45 5.18
C ALA A 136 13.88 -13.14 6.68
N ASP A 137 14.97 -13.25 7.45
CA ASP A 137 14.96 -12.91 8.89
C ASP A 137 14.70 -11.43 9.21
N GLN A 138 14.80 -10.55 8.20
CA GLN A 138 14.65 -9.09 8.28
C GLN A 138 13.41 -8.60 7.51
N LEU A 139 12.33 -9.38 7.52
CA LEU A 139 11.04 -8.97 6.97
C LEU A 139 10.22 -8.18 7.99
N TYR A 140 9.77 -6.99 7.59
CA TYR A 140 8.91 -6.13 8.40
C TYR A 140 7.70 -5.66 7.58
N MET A 141 6.57 -5.50 8.24
CA MET A 141 5.31 -5.02 7.65
C MET A 141 4.82 -3.80 8.41
N MET A 142 4.18 -2.88 7.69
CA MET A 142 3.67 -1.62 8.23
C MET A 142 2.47 -1.19 7.39
N SER A 143 1.45 -0.60 8.03
CA SER A 143 0.27 -0.05 7.34
C SER A 143 -0.24 1.21 8.06
N PRO A 144 -0.84 2.18 7.34
CA PRO A 144 -1.61 3.27 7.94
C PRO A 144 -3.05 2.87 8.34
N ASP A 145 -3.48 1.65 8.01
CA ASP A 145 -4.83 1.16 8.30
C ASP A 145 -5.06 0.93 9.80
N ASP A 146 -6.33 0.95 10.23
CA ASP A 146 -6.75 0.91 11.63
C ASP A 146 -6.24 -0.32 12.43
N TRP A 147 -5.85 -1.42 11.75
CA TRP A 147 -5.35 -2.64 12.41
C TRP A 147 -3.87 -2.55 12.81
N ALA A 148 -3.09 -1.65 12.22
CA ALA A 148 -1.66 -1.49 12.49
C ALA A 148 -1.42 -0.31 13.44
N THR A 149 -0.57 -0.48 14.46
CA THR A 149 -0.32 0.53 15.51
C THR A 149 0.74 1.57 15.13
N PHE A 150 0.97 1.86 13.84
CA PHE A 150 2.14 2.58 13.30
C PHE A 150 3.50 1.93 13.55
N ASP A 151 3.59 1.01 14.50
CA ASP A 151 4.73 0.13 14.70
C ASP A 151 4.87 -0.83 13.52
N TYR A 152 6.09 -1.28 13.28
CA TYR A 152 6.34 -2.34 12.33
C TYR A 152 6.13 -3.70 13.01
N GLU A 153 5.52 -4.63 12.28
CA GLU A 153 5.38 -6.01 12.70
C GLU A 153 6.42 -6.87 11.99
N LYS A 154 7.03 -7.81 12.72
CA LYS A 154 7.94 -8.79 12.09
C LYS A 154 7.13 -9.77 11.26
N GLY A 155 7.42 -9.84 9.97
CA GLY A 155 6.76 -10.77 9.06
C GLY A 155 7.31 -12.19 9.21
N THR A 156 6.51 -13.16 8.80
CA THR A 156 6.96 -14.55 8.63
C THR A 156 7.38 -14.79 7.19
N SER A 157 8.55 -15.38 6.99
CA SER A 157 9.08 -15.69 5.66
C SER A 157 9.69 -17.07 5.61
N LYS A 158 9.73 -17.65 4.42
CA LYS A 158 10.50 -18.86 4.09
C LYS A 158 11.36 -18.55 2.87
N ALA A 159 12.68 -18.69 3.01
CA ALA A 159 13.65 -18.51 1.93
C ALA A 159 13.78 -19.77 1.08
#